data_AF-A0A7S2KFT0-F1
#
_entry.id   AF-A0A7S2KFT0-F1
#
_cell.length_a   1.000
_cell.length_b   1.000
_cell.length_c   1.000
_cell.angle_alpha   90.00
_cell.angle_beta   90.00
_cell.angle_gamma   90.00
#
_symmetry.space_group_name_H-M   'P 1'
#
loop_
_entity.id
_entity.type
_entity.pdbx_description
1 polymer ?
#
loop_
_entity_poly.entity_id
_entity_poly.type
_entity_poly.pdbx_seq_one_letter_code
_entity_poly.pdbx_strand_id
1 'polypeptide(L)'
;IERAERNVLPTLNNLLENREMHLEDGRLLVSPERFQEFSFGAAKPSSILVPTHPDFRVIALGKPVPPYHGRTLDPPLRSRFQIRRINNPTANDIITKHVSEERSADDGASNAKQKIASLVDAMNESSVLSDSPSQFPTVAPAAISSINKLLSTFPDENVLTFFYRRYPFVCPYHGDDMFGDSYAKVRQSFSLATTKLSLDGEELSSLS
;
A
#
# COMPACT_ATOMS: atom_id res chain seq x y z
N ILE A 1 -4.94 -10.62 -0.70
CA ILE A 1 -5.95 -11.72 -0.69
C ILE A 1 -6.87 -11.64 -1.93
N GLU A 2 -7.18 -10.43 -2.39
CA GLU A 2 -7.97 -10.10 -3.59
C GLU A 2 -7.44 -10.66 -4.93
N ARG A 3 -6.18 -11.12 -4.96
CA ARG A 3 -5.52 -11.75 -6.11
C ARG A 3 -5.34 -13.26 -5.98
N ALA A 4 -5.83 -13.88 -4.90
CA ALA A 4 -5.76 -15.32 -4.74
C ALA A 4 -6.51 -16.02 -5.88
N GLU A 5 -5.98 -17.14 -6.35
CA GLU A 5 -6.64 -17.96 -7.36
C GLU A 5 -7.96 -18.55 -6.81
N ARG A 6 -8.95 -18.77 -7.67
CA ARG A 6 -10.29 -19.20 -7.22
C ARG A 6 -10.30 -20.63 -6.65
N ASN A 7 -9.46 -21.50 -7.18
CA ASN A 7 -9.26 -22.88 -6.73
C ASN A 7 -8.76 -22.97 -5.28
N VAL A 8 -8.04 -21.96 -4.77
CA VAL A 8 -7.52 -21.97 -3.38
C VAL A 8 -8.51 -21.38 -2.36
N LEU A 9 -9.55 -20.67 -2.81
CA LEU A 9 -10.51 -20.01 -1.92
C LEU A 9 -11.28 -21.01 -1.03
N PRO A 10 -11.75 -22.18 -1.50
CA PRO A 10 -12.41 -23.17 -0.64
C PRO A 10 -11.48 -23.68 0.46
N THR A 11 -10.22 -23.98 0.12
CA THR A 11 -9.21 -24.45 1.07
C THR A 11 -8.91 -23.39 2.13
N LEU A 12 -8.76 -22.12 1.73
CA LEU A 12 -8.59 -21.01 2.66
C LEU A 12 -9.83 -20.81 3.55
N ASN A 13 -11.02 -20.93 2.99
CA ASN A 13 -12.26 -20.78 3.75
C ASN A 13 -12.37 -21.86 4.83
N ASN A 14 -12.03 -23.12 4.50
CA ASN A 14 -12.03 -24.23 5.45
C ASN A 14 -10.98 -24.04 6.57
N LEU A 15 -9.78 -23.55 6.23
CA LEU A 15 -8.77 -23.23 7.22
C LEU A 15 -9.25 -22.14 8.19
N LEU A 16 -9.89 -21.09 7.66
CA LEU A 16 -10.40 -19.98 8.47
C LEU A 16 -11.60 -20.38 9.34
N GLU A 17 -12.42 -21.33 8.88
CA GLU A 17 -13.59 -21.82 9.60
C GLU A 17 -13.24 -22.85 10.67
N ASN A 18 -12.63 -23.93 10.21
CA ASN A 18 -12.52 -25.18 10.96
C ASN A 18 -11.10 -25.42 11.45
N ARG A 19 -10.13 -24.57 11.06
CA ARG A 19 -8.69 -24.83 11.23
C ARG A 19 -8.27 -26.14 10.58
N GLU A 20 -8.86 -26.43 9.43
CA GLU A 20 -8.67 -27.69 8.71
C GLU A 20 -8.08 -27.46 7.32
N MET A 21 -6.97 -28.15 7.02
CA MET A 21 -6.30 -28.08 5.73
C MET A 21 -5.44 -29.32 5.49
N HIS A 22 -5.48 -29.86 4.27
CA HIS A 22 -4.57 -30.92 3.84
C HIS A 22 -3.18 -30.34 3.55
N LEU A 23 -2.16 -30.99 4.09
CA LEU A 23 -0.76 -30.70 3.83
C LEU A 23 -0.26 -31.56 2.66
N GLU A 24 0.75 -31.06 1.95
CA GLU A 24 1.29 -31.75 0.76
C GLU A 24 1.96 -33.09 1.08
N ASP A 25 2.40 -33.28 2.34
CA ASP A 25 2.97 -34.54 2.83
C ASP A 25 1.92 -35.56 3.27
N GLY A 26 0.65 -35.31 2.97
CA GLY A 26 -0.48 -36.19 3.29
C GLY A 26 -1.03 -36.03 4.70
N ARG A 27 -0.45 -35.14 5.53
CA ARG A 27 -1.00 -34.81 6.84
C ARG A 27 -2.24 -33.91 6.74
N LEU A 28 -3.04 -33.87 7.79
CA LEU A 28 -4.24 -33.05 7.90
C LEU A 28 -4.14 -32.16 9.15
N LEU A 29 -4.15 -30.85 8.94
CA LEU A 29 -4.36 -29.89 10.02
C LEU A 29 -5.80 -30.00 10.52
N VAL A 30 -5.97 -29.96 11.84
CA VAL A 30 -7.28 -29.96 12.51
C VAL A 30 -7.31 -28.96 13.67
N SER A 31 -8.50 -28.61 14.15
CA SER A 31 -8.62 -27.77 15.36
C SER A 31 -8.08 -28.49 16.61
N PRO A 32 -7.59 -27.74 17.63
CA PRO A 32 -7.15 -28.33 18.90
C PRO A 32 -8.23 -29.20 19.56
N GLU A 33 -9.49 -28.74 19.53
CA GLU A 33 -10.63 -29.42 20.14
C GLU A 33 -10.88 -30.77 19.46
N ARG A 34 -10.92 -30.78 18.12
CA ARG A 34 -11.10 -31.99 17.33
C ARG A 34 -9.94 -32.97 17.51
N PHE A 35 -8.71 -32.47 17.65
CA PHE A 35 -7.56 -33.32 17.95
C PHE A 35 -7.66 -33.99 19.33
N GLN A 36 -8.21 -33.29 20.34
CA GLN A 36 -8.44 -33.84 21.66
C GLN A 36 -9.49 -34.96 21.64
N GLU A 37 -10.59 -34.83 20.89
CA GLU A 37 -11.60 -35.88 20.72
C GLU A 37 -10.98 -37.22 20.26
N PHE A 38 -10.04 -37.16 19.31
CA PHE A 38 -9.30 -38.35 18.84
C PHE A 38 -8.25 -38.85 19.84
N SER A 39 -7.78 -38.01 20.75
CA SER A 39 -6.80 -38.39 21.77
C SER A 39 -7.43 -39.14 22.96
N PHE A 40 -8.72 -38.88 23.24
CA PHE A 40 -9.48 -39.54 24.31
C PHE A 40 -10.25 -40.79 23.86
N GLY A 41 -10.54 -40.93 22.55
CA GLY A 41 -11.00 -42.18 21.96
C GLY A 41 -9.85 -43.20 21.86
N ALA A 42 -10.14 -44.49 21.98
CA ALA A 42 -9.17 -45.60 22.11
C ALA A 42 -8.17 -45.81 20.94
N ALA A 43 -8.05 -44.88 20.00
CA ALA A 43 -7.08 -44.90 18.91
C ALA A 43 -6.16 -43.68 19.03
N LYS A 44 -4.85 -43.90 19.23
CA LYS A 44 -3.85 -42.82 19.13
C LYS A 44 -4.10 -42.00 17.86
N PRO A 45 -4.06 -40.66 17.90
CA PRO A 45 -4.14 -39.86 16.70
C PRO A 45 -3.08 -40.37 15.73
N SER A 46 -3.49 -40.77 14.54
CA SER A 46 -2.56 -41.20 13.49
C SER A 46 -1.54 -40.09 13.29
N SER A 47 -0.29 -40.42 12.94
CA SER A 47 0.77 -39.45 12.61
C SER A 47 0.42 -38.48 11.47
N ILE A 48 -0.77 -38.68 10.88
CA ILE A 48 -1.39 -37.92 9.82
C ILE A 48 -2.11 -36.68 10.39
N LEU A 49 -2.68 -36.72 11.60
CA LEU A 49 -3.40 -35.59 12.18
C LEU A 49 -2.45 -34.64 12.91
N VAL A 50 -2.53 -33.34 12.60
CA VAL A 50 -1.70 -32.30 13.22
C VAL A 50 -2.62 -31.25 13.85
N PRO A 51 -2.55 -31.01 15.17
CA PRO A 51 -3.34 -29.97 15.79
C PRO A 51 -2.83 -28.59 15.38
N THR A 52 -3.74 -27.71 15.01
CA THR A 52 -3.45 -26.29 14.81
C THR A 52 -3.13 -25.63 16.15
N HIS A 53 -2.17 -24.70 16.19
CA HIS A 53 -1.83 -23.99 17.42
C HIS A 53 -3.03 -23.13 17.92
N PRO A 54 -3.33 -23.05 19.24
CA PRO A 54 -4.41 -22.20 19.77
C PRO A 54 -4.27 -20.71 19.39
N ASP A 55 -3.04 -20.22 19.35
CA ASP A 55 -2.70 -18.86 18.93
C ASP A 55 -2.51 -18.68 17.43
N PHE A 56 -2.88 -19.67 16.61
CA PHE A 56 -2.87 -19.51 15.17
C PHE A 56 -3.79 -18.34 14.77
N ARG A 57 -3.26 -17.43 13.95
CA ARG A 57 -3.97 -16.26 13.41
C ARG A 57 -3.66 -16.15 11.92
N VAL A 58 -4.65 -15.71 11.16
CA VAL A 58 -4.48 -15.38 9.74
C VAL A 58 -4.62 -13.87 9.59
N ILE A 59 -3.58 -13.23 9.06
CA ILE A 59 -3.58 -11.81 8.71
C ILE A 59 -3.50 -11.71 7.20
N ALA A 60 -4.51 -11.11 6.59
CA ALA A 60 -4.57 -10.89 5.17
C ALA A 60 -4.44 -9.40 4.85
N LEU A 61 -3.51 -9.07 3.95
CA LEU A 61 -3.48 -7.75 3.33
C LEU A 61 -4.36 -7.78 2.08
N GLY A 62 -5.15 -6.72 1.91
CA GLY A 62 -6.06 -6.56 0.79
C GLY A 62 -6.13 -5.11 0.35
N LYS A 63 -6.31 -4.92 -0.95
CA LYS A 63 -6.56 -3.61 -1.55
C LYS A 63 -8.07 -3.37 -1.63
N PRO A 64 -8.60 -2.16 -1.34
CA PRO A 64 -10.02 -1.90 -1.49
C PRO A 64 -10.40 -1.91 -2.98
N VAL A 65 -11.44 -2.68 -3.30
CA VAL A 65 -12.01 -2.79 -4.66
C VAL A 65 -13.49 -2.46 -4.52
N PRO A 66 -13.99 -1.28 -4.96
CA PRO A 66 -13.30 -0.13 -5.55
C PRO A 66 -12.44 0.70 -4.55
N PRO A 67 -11.57 1.64 -4.99
CA PRO A 67 -11.38 2.17 -6.35
C PRO A 67 -10.36 1.39 -7.18
N TYR A 68 -9.63 0.46 -6.59
CA TYR A 68 -8.53 -0.19 -7.26
C TYR A 68 -8.95 -1.43 -8.04
N HIS A 69 -8.19 -1.76 -9.09
CA HIS A 69 -8.41 -2.99 -9.86
C HIS A 69 -8.17 -4.24 -9.01
N GLY A 70 -9.11 -5.17 -9.11
CA GLY A 70 -9.06 -6.46 -8.43
C GLY A 70 -10.43 -7.11 -8.41
N ARG A 71 -10.55 -8.22 -7.68
CA ARG A 71 -11.83 -8.87 -7.42
C ARG A 71 -12.21 -8.62 -5.97
N THR A 72 -13.48 -8.29 -5.75
CA THR A 72 -14.02 -8.23 -4.40
C THR A 72 -13.98 -9.62 -3.77
N LEU A 73 -13.76 -9.67 -2.45
CA LEU A 73 -13.85 -10.92 -1.70
C LEU A 73 -15.31 -11.39 -1.68
N ASP A 74 -15.49 -12.68 -1.97
CA ASP A 74 -16.80 -13.33 -1.88
C ASP A 74 -17.37 -13.17 -0.46
N PRO A 75 -18.68 -12.94 -0.30
CA PRO A 75 -19.28 -12.68 1.02
C PRO A 75 -18.94 -13.70 2.11
N PRO A 76 -18.91 -15.03 1.85
CA PRO A 76 -18.55 -16.03 2.87
C PRO A 76 -17.12 -15.88 3.38
N LEU A 77 -16.16 -15.64 2.48
CA LEU A 77 -14.77 -15.46 2.87
C LEU A 77 -14.56 -14.11 3.57
N ARG A 78 -15.26 -13.07 3.11
CA ARG A 78 -15.19 -11.72 3.67
C ARG A 78 -15.68 -11.67 5.12
N SER A 79 -16.73 -12.41 5.47
CA SER A 79 -17.29 -12.42 6.83
C SER A 79 -16.37 -13.11 7.86
N ARG A 80 -15.36 -13.86 7.43
CA ARG A 80 -14.35 -14.50 8.32
C ARG A 80 -13.27 -13.53 8.80
N PHE A 81 -13.17 -12.35 8.17
CA PHE A 81 -12.17 -11.36 8.54
C PHE A 81 -12.80 -10.21 9.30
N GLN A 82 -12.14 -9.79 10.38
CA GLN A 82 -12.30 -8.44 10.89
C GLN A 82 -11.47 -7.50 10.04
N ILE A 83 -12.11 -6.47 9.49
CA ILE A 83 -11.48 -5.54 8.56
C ILE A 83 -11.05 -4.29 9.32
N ARG A 84 -9.76 -3.97 9.25
CA ARG A 84 -9.23 -2.68 9.65
C ARG A 84 -8.77 -1.93 8.41
N ARG A 85 -9.45 -0.81 8.08
CA ARG A 85 -8.97 0.09 7.04
C ARG A 85 -7.74 0.83 7.53
N ILE A 86 -6.65 0.72 6.78
CA ILE A 86 -5.45 1.53 7.00
C ILE A 86 -5.51 2.68 6.01
N ASN A 87 -5.58 3.89 6.53
CA ASN A 87 -5.56 5.09 5.71
C ASN A 87 -4.14 5.35 5.21
N ASN A 88 -4.04 6.10 4.12
CA ASN A 88 -2.76 6.60 3.66
C ASN A 88 -2.12 7.46 4.76
N PRO A 89 -0.80 7.35 4.97
CA PRO A 89 -0.12 8.16 5.97
C PRO A 89 -0.20 9.64 5.58
N THR A 90 -0.41 10.50 6.58
CA THR A 90 -0.40 11.96 6.39
C THR A 90 1.02 12.47 6.13
N ALA A 91 1.17 13.67 5.58
CA ALA A 91 2.47 14.32 5.47
C ALA A 91 3.25 14.30 6.78
N ASN A 92 2.57 14.65 7.88
CA ASN A 92 3.14 14.67 9.21
C ASN A 92 3.59 13.28 9.69
N ASP A 93 2.80 12.23 9.43
CA ASP A 93 3.19 10.85 9.77
C ASP A 93 4.49 10.45 9.06
N ILE A 94 4.60 10.82 7.79
CA ILE A 94 5.76 10.46 6.97
C ILE A 94 6.98 11.27 7.38
N ILE A 95 6.83 12.57 7.61
CA ILE A 95 7.93 13.46 8.04
C ILE A 95 8.44 13.02 9.40
N THR A 96 7.55 12.78 10.37
CA THR A 96 7.95 12.38 11.72
C THR A 96 8.68 11.02 11.71
N LYS A 97 8.26 10.08 10.85
CA LYS A 97 8.86 8.72 10.80
C LYS A 97 10.10 8.60 9.92
N HIS A 98 10.18 9.37 8.83
CA HIS A 98 11.19 9.19 7.79
C HIS A 98 12.14 10.38 7.64
N VAL A 99 11.82 11.51 8.30
CA VAL A 99 12.65 12.72 8.31
C VAL A 99 13.13 13.00 9.74
N SER A 100 13.54 11.92 10.43
CA SER A 100 14.21 11.93 11.74
C SER A 100 15.14 13.14 11.89
N GLU A 101 15.21 13.66 13.11
CA GLU A 101 15.87 14.89 13.59
C GLU A 101 17.39 15.01 13.31
N GLU A 102 17.91 14.45 12.23
CA GLU A 102 19.34 14.36 11.93
C GLU A 102 19.98 15.66 11.40
N ARG A 103 19.26 16.78 11.36
CA ARG A 103 19.91 18.09 11.22
C ARG A 103 19.28 19.11 12.15
N SER A 104 20.03 19.43 13.19
CA SER A 104 19.90 20.63 13.99
C SER A 104 19.78 21.85 13.06
N ALA A 105 18.74 22.65 13.28
CA ALA A 105 18.66 24.09 13.02
C ALA A 105 19.47 24.66 11.84
N ASP A 106 19.17 24.23 10.62
CA ASP A 106 19.63 24.91 9.40
C ASP A 106 18.41 25.21 8.51
N ASP A 107 18.28 26.45 8.04
CA ASP A 107 17.08 26.97 7.37
C ASP A 107 16.72 26.15 6.10
N GLY A 108 17.70 25.50 5.47
CA GLY A 108 17.49 24.62 4.31
C GLY A 108 16.75 23.31 4.65
N ALA A 109 16.95 22.75 5.84
CA ALA A 109 16.28 21.50 6.25
C ALA A 109 14.80 21.71 6.60
N SER A 110 14.48 22.91 7.10
CA SER A 110 13.09 23.38 7.32
C SER A 110 12.32 23.46 5.99
N ASN A 111 12.94 24.06 4.98
CA ASN A 111 12.35 24.24 3.64
C ASN A 111 12.07 22.90 2.95
N ALA A 112 13.03 21.95 2.98
CA ALA A 112 12.84 20.62 2.39
C ALA A 112 11.70 19.82 3.05
N LYS A 113 11.57 19.89 4.38
CA LYS A 113 10.47 19.23 5.11
C LYS A 113 9.11 19.81 4.72
N GLN A 114 8.99 21.13 4.64
CA GLN A 114 7.77 21.81 4.24
C GLN A 114 7.38 21.47 2.79
N LYS A 115 8.36 21.46 1.87
CA LYS A 115 8.13 21.08 0.45
C LYS A 115 7.69 19.61 0.30
N ILE A 116 8.27 18.69 1.08
CA ILE A 116 7.82 17.29 1.11
C ILE A 116 6.41 17.19 1.69
N ALA A 117 6.10 17.96 2.75
CA ALA A 117 4.79 17.93 3.39
C ALA A 117 3.67 18.33 2.44
N SER A 118 3.82 19.49 1.82
CA SER A 118 2.85 20.06 0.90
C SER A 118 2.62 19.15 -0.32
N LEU A 119 3.68 18.50 -0.81
CA LEU A 119 3.56 17.51 -1.89
C LEU A 119 2.75 16.28 -1.47
N VAL A 120 3.01 15.74 -0.28
CA VAL A 120 2.27 14.57 0.24
C VAL A 120 0.80 14.91 0.44
N ASP A 121 0.49 16.08 1.00
CA ASP A 121 -0.88 16.51 1.23
C ASP A 121 -1.62 16.75 -0.09
N ALA A 122 -1.00 17.44 -1.05
CA ALA A 122 -1.58 17.65 -2.38
C ALA A 122 -1.85 16.31 -3.11
N MET A 123 -0.95 15.33 -2.97
CA MET A 123 -1.16 13.98 -3.51
C MET A 123 -2.32 13.26 -2.83
N ASN A 124 -2.40 13.30 -1.50
CA ASN A 124 -3.47 12.68 -0.73
C ASN A 124 -4.83 13.31 -1.06
N GLU A 125 -4.93 14.64 -1.19
CA GLU A 125 -6.15 15.33 -1.60
C GLU A 125 -6.62 14.93 -3.00
N SER A 126 -5.70 14.82 -3.95
CA SER A 126 -6.01 14.39 -5.32
C SER A 126 -6.60 12.96 -5.40
N SER A 127 -6.23 12.11 -4.43
CA SER A 127 -6.76 10.74 -4.32
C SER A 127 -8.18 10.68 -3.76
N VAL A 128 -8.64 11.71 -3.03
CA VAL A 128 -9.98 11.74 -2.42
C VAL A 128 -11.04 12.28 -3.39
N LEU A 129 -10.65 13.15 -4.32
CA LEU A 129 -11.58 13.84 -5.23
C LEU A 129 -12.05 13.04 -6.45
N SER A 130 -11.57 11.80 -6.63
CA SER A 130 -11.92 10.99 -7.81
C SER A 130 -12.49 9.63 -7.41
N ASP A 131 -13.79 9.43 -7.65
CA ASP A 131 -14.47 8.11 -7.64
C ASP A 131 -14.00 7.20 -8.80
N SER A 132 -12.90 7.56 -9.47
CA SER A 132 -12.41 6.90 -10.68
C SER A 132 -11.23 5.97 -10.36
N PRO A 133 -11.08 4.86 -11.12
CA PRO A 133 -9.93 3.95 -11.00
C PRO A 133 -8.59 4.61 -11.36
N SER A 134 -8.61 5.83 -11.92
CA SER A 134 -7.46 6.67 -12.25
C SER A 134 -7.09 7.62 -11.11
N GLN A 135 -7.05 7.11 -9.86
CA GLN A 135 -6.50 7.85 -8.71
C GLN A 135 -4.98 7.91 -8.79
N PHE A 136 -4.43 9.03 -8.33
CA PHE A 136 -2.99 9.17 -8.15
C PHE A 136 -2.46 8.10 -7.18
N PRO A 137 -1.34 7.43 -7.47
CA PRO A 137 -0.77 6.49 -6.51
C PRO A 137 -0.42 7.24 -5.22
N THR A 138 -0.84 6.70 -4.08
CA THR A 138 -0.41 7.19 -2.77
C THR A 138 1.11 7.25 -2.73
N VAL A 139 1.67 8.30 -2.12
CA VAL A 139 3.12 8.40 -1.93
C VAL A 139 3.57 7.21 -1.10
N ALA A 140 4.40 6.35 -1.67
CA ALA A 140 5.03 5.30 -0.88
C ALA A 140 5.95 5.97 0.17
N PRO A 141 5.86 5.63 1.46
CA PRO A 141 6.75 6.21 2.48
C PRO A 141 8.24 6.03 2.15
N ALA A 142 8.59 4.90 1.53
CA ALA A 142 9.95 4.64 1.03
C ALA A 142 10.42 5.61 -0.07
N ALA A 143 9.50 6.12 -0.90
CA ALA A 143 9.83 7.14 -1.89
C ALA A 143 10.21 8.46 -1.20
N ILE A 144 9.55 8.82 -0.11
CA ILE A 144 9.84 10.06 0.62
C ILE A 144 11.18 9.98 1.35
N SER A 145 11.50 8.83 1.94
CA SER A 145 12.84 8.62 2.51
C SER A 145 13.94 8.77 1.46
N SER A 146 13.70 8.27 0.24
CA SER A 146 14.64 8.40 -0.88
C SER A 146 14.76 9.86 -1.36
N ILE A 147 13.63 10.58 -1.50
CA ILE A 147 13.60 11.99 -1.88
C ILE A 147 14.31 12.86 -0.83
N ASN A 148 14.06 12.61 0.45
CA ASN A 148 14.73 13.32 1.55
C ASN A 148 16.26 13.14 1.49
N LYS A 149 16.72 11.91 1.20
CA LYS A 149 18.15 11.63 1.03
C LYS A 149 18.76 12.30 -0.20
N LEU A 150 17.98 12.45 -1.28
CA LEU A 150 18.41 13.17 -2.48
C LEU A 150 18.47 14.68 -2.23
N LEU A 151 17.49 15.26 -1.57
CA LEU A 151 17.48 16.69 -1.20
C LEU A 151 18.59 17.04 -0.21
N SER A 152 18.96 16.14 0.70
CA SER A 152 20.10 16.36 1.59
C SER A 152 21.45 16.30 0.88
N THR A 153 21.51 15.65 -0.28
CA THR A 153 22.70 15.55 -1.13
C THR A 153 22.77 16.69 -2.15
N PHE A 154 21.61 17.15 -2.64
CA PHE A 154 21.45 18.17 -3.67
C PHE A 154 20.42 19.23 -3.20
N PRO A 155 20.82 20.18 -2.34
CA PRO A 155 19.90 21.13 -1.72
C PRO A 155 19.34 22.18 -2.68
N ASP A 156 20.09 22.51 -3.74
CA ASP A 156 19.71 23.53 -4.73
C ASP A 156 18.73 23.02 -5.81
N GLU A 157 18.45 21.72 -5.81
CA GLU A 157 17.62 21.09 -6.84
C GLU A 157 16.12 21.13 -6.48
N ASN A 158 15.26 21.29 -7.49
CA ASN A 158 13.83 21.34 -7.26
C ASN A 158 13.28 19.97 -6.80
N VAL A 159 12.48 19.95 -5.73
CA VAL A 159 11.84 18.75 -5.17
C VAL A 159 11.02 18.01 -6.23
N LEU A 160 10.40 18.74 -7.17
CA LEU A 160 9.65 18.18 -8.28
C LEU A 160 10.55 17.36 -9.21
N THR A 161 11.81 17.75 -9.43
CA THR A 161 12.76 16.99 -10.27
C THR A 161 12.93 15.56 -9.74
N PHE A 162 13.20 15.40 -8.45
CA PHE A 162 13.35 14.07 -7.83
C PHE A 162 12.04 13.29 -7.83
N PHE A 163 10.93 13.99 -7.67
CA PHE A 163 9.62 13.38 -7.73
C PHE A 163 9.29 12.82 -9.12
N TYR A 164 9.53 13.60 -10.19
CA TYR A 164 9.35 13.14 -11.58
C TYR A 164 10.23 11.94 -11.92
N ARG A 165 11.46 11.90 -11.41
CA ARG A 165 12.35 10.73 -11.58
C ARG A 165 11.79 9.48 -10.90
N ARG A 166 11.13 9.64 -9.75
CA ARG A 166 10.55 8.52 -9.00
C ARG A 166 9.20 8.06 -9.56
N TYR A 167 8.42 8.98 -10.11
CA TYR A 167 7.12 8.74 -10.71
C TYR A 167 7.12 9.17 -12.19
N PRO A 168 7.88 8.50 -13.06
CA PRO A 168 8.07 8.94 -14.45
C PRO A 168 6.77 8.94 -15.26
N PHE A 169 5.83 8.06 -14.93
CA PHE A 169 4.53 7.94 -15.61
C PHE A 169 3.56 9.10 -15.32
N VAL A 170 3.88 9.90 -14.32
CA VAL A 170 3.09 11.06 -13.87
C VAL A 170 3.55 12.35 -14.56
N CYS A 171 4.77 12.35 -15.12
CA CYS A 171 5.34 13.52 -15.76
C CYS A 171 4.48 13.97 -16.96
N PRO A 172 4.24 15.29 -17.14
CA PRO A 172 3.68 15.81 -18.38
C PRO A 172 4.67 15.55 -19.52
N TYR A 173 4.41 14.53 -20.34
CA TYR A 173 5.20 14.23 -21.54
C TYR A 173 4.52 14.86 -22.76
N HIS A 174 5.30 15.53 -23.62
CA HIS A 174 4.84 16.22 -24.83
C HIS A 174 4.92 15.35 -26.12
N GLY A 175 4.85 14.02 -26.02
CA GLY A 175 5.03 13.11 -27.17
C GLY A 175 3.99 11.99 -27.26
N ASP A 176 3.87 11.40 -28.45
CA ASP A 176 2.87 10.40 -28.85
C ASP A 176 2.74 9.23 -27.86
N ASP A 177 1.48 8.91 -27.56
CA ASP A 177 1.02 8.28 -26.34
C ASP A 177 1.26 6.76 -26.33
N MET A 178 2.38 6.30 -25.75
CA MET A 178 2.62 4.85 -25.54
C MET A 178 1.70 4.23 -24.47
N PHE A 179 1.02 5.03 -23.64
CA PHE A 179 0.18 4.54 -22.53
C PHE A 179 -1.28 5.04 -22.56
N GLY A 180 -1.64 5.86 -23.56
CA GLY A 180 -3.01 6.33 -23.86
C GLY A 180 -3.75 7.06 -22.73
N ASP A 181 -5.07 7.23 -22.94
CA ASP A 181 -6.06 7.86 -22.04
C ASP A 181 -6.06 7.34 -20.59
N SER A 182 -5.48 6.16 -20.34
CA SER A 182 -5.49 5.47 -19.04
C SER A 182 -4.85 6.28 -17.91
N TYR A 183 -3.92 7.18 -18.24
CA TYR A 183 -3.20 8.01 -17.27
C TYR A 183 -3.40 9.52 -17.47
N ALA A 184 -4.19 9.94 -18.47
CA ALA A 184 -4.42 11.36 -18.75
C ALA A 184 -5.02 12.11 -17.54
N LYS A 185 -5.98 11.48 -16.84
CA LYS A 185 -6.58 12.03 -15.62
C LYS A 185 -5.61 12.08 -14.44
N VAL A 186 -4.74 11.08 -14.31
CA VAL A 186 -3.68 11.05 -13.28
C VAL A 186 -2.70 12.20 -13.50
N ARG A 187 -2.31 12.46 -14.75
CA ARG A 187 -1.48 13.61 -15.13
C ARG A 187 -2.17 14.94 -14.86
N GLN A 188 -3.47 15.07 -15.15
CA GLN A 188 -4.24 16.28 -14.87
C GLN A 188 -4.36 16.57 -13.36
N SER A 189 -4.71 15.56 -12.56
CA SER A 189 -4.75 15.68 -11.10
C SER A 189 -3.39 16.04 -10.51
N PHE A 190 -2.32 15.47 -11.07
CA PHE A 190 -0.96 15.79 -10.65
C PHE A 190 -0.51 17.19 -11.08
N SER A 191 -0.83 17.61 -12.30
CA SER A 191 -0.58 18.98 -12.77
C SER A 191 -1.29 19.98 -11.86
N LEU A 192 -2.55 19.73 -11.48
CA LEU A 192 -3.26 20.58 -10.52
C LEU A 192 -2.57 20.62 -9.15
N ALA A 193 -2.11 19.47 -8.63
CA ALA A 193 -1.40 19.39 -7.36
C ALA A 193 -0.05 20.15 -7.40
N THR A 194 0.71 20.03 -8.49
CA THR A 194 2.01 20.70 -8.66
C THR A 194 1.89 22.18 -9.01
N THR A 195 0.86 22.60 -9.73
CA THR A 195 0.57 24.02 -9.96
C THR A 195 0.23 24.72 -8.64
N LYS A 196 -0.55 24.09 -7.74
CA LYS A 196 -0.78 24.64 -6.40
C LYS A 196 0.53 24.83 -5.62
N LEU A 197 1.48 23.90 -5.75
CA LEU A 197 2.80 23.98 -5.10
C LEU A 197 3.71 25.05 -5.71
N SER A 198 3.63 25.27 -7.02
CA SER A 198 4.41 26.29 -7.74
C SER A 198 3.91 27.71 -7.44
N LEU A 199 2.59 27.88 -7.23
CA LEU A 199 1.99 29.18 -6.87
C LEU A 199 2.40 29.70 -5.49
N ASP A 200 2.84 28.82 -4.58
CA ASP A 200 3.29 29.18 -3.23
C ASP A 200 4.81 29.48 -3.12
N GLY A 201 5.58 29.49 -4.22
CA GLY A 201 6.96 29.98 -4.08
C GLY A 201 7.95 29.91 -5.25
N GLU A 202 7.76 29.14 -6.32
CA GLU A 202 8.74 29.12 -7.43
C GLU A 202 8.08 28.83 -8.78
N GLU A 203 8.24 29.78 -9.72
CA GLU A 203 7.88 29.61 -11.13
C GLU A 203 8.66 28.44 -11.75
N LEU A 204 7.93 27.52 -12.39
CA LEU A 204 8.48 26.47 -13.24
C LEU A 204 9.08 27.08 -14.51
N SER A 205 10.28 27.62 -14.45
CA SER A 205 10.99 28.23 -15.59
C SER A 205 12.38 27.63 -15.82
N SER A 206 12.51 26.30 -15.95
CA SER A 206 13.74 25.68 -16.53
C SER A 206 13.64 24.17 -16.81
N LEU A 207 12.59 23.72 -17.48
CA LEU A 207 12.63 22.43 -18.18
C LEU A 207 12.38 22.66 -19.68
N SER A 208 13.40 23.21 -20.35
CA SER A 208 13.59 23.16 -21.80
C SER A 208 14.66 22.14 -22.15
#